data_AF-A0A6V7KH64-F1
#
_entry.id   AF-A0A6V7KH64-F1
#
_cell.length_a   1.000
_cell.length_b   1.000
_cell.length_c   1.000
_cell.angle_alpha   90.00
_cell.angle_beta   90.00
_cell.angle_gamma   90.00
#
_symmetry.space_group_name_H-M   'P 1'
#
loop_
_entity.id
_entity.type
_entity.pdbx_description
1 polymer ?
#
loop_
_entity_poly.entity_id
_entity_poly.type
_entity_poly.pdbx_seq_one_letter_code
_entity_poly.pdbx_strand_id
1 'polypeptide(L)'
;MDHDGEIPSTLHKKHNLGNLHPMEVGETLLKNSPTDFRVKRRGANFFQITYFNFKDANQLIENHRSWLPSGWQAYIPNSKVSRMVIGKGIKEDWDEQKIRAGIQWEGQELEITEMERFVRKKKTQEGFSLVPTGTMKFTIKGSEFPDKLIIYKNIIK
;
A
#
# COMPACT_ATOMS: atom_id res chain seq x y z
N MET A 1 -6.02 -44.04 30.86
CA MET A 1 -4.59 -43.79 31.18
C MET A 1 -4.18 -42.69 30.25
N ASP A 2 -4.51 -41.47 30.65
CA ASP A 2 -4.61 -40.35 29.75
C ASP A 2 -3.45 -39.42 30.09
N HIS A 3 -2.40 -39.52 29.30
CA HIS A 3 -1.24 -38.65 29.42
C HIS A 3 -1.56 -37.31 28.76
N ASP A 4 -2.29 -36.47 29.50
CA ASP A 4 -2.35 -35.03 29.23
C ASP A 4 -0.94 -34.45 29.41
N GLY A 5 -0.17 -34.47 28.32
CA GLY A 5 1.13 -33.82 28.26
C GLY A 5 0.95 -32.31 28.27
N GLU A 6 1.09 -31.70 29.44
CA GLU A 6 1.16 -30.24 29.58
C GLU A 6 2.25 -29.68 28.65
N ILE A 7 1.85 -29.04 27.55
CA ILE A 7 2.78 -28.32 26.68
C ILE A 7 3.28 -27.12 27.50
N PRO A 8 4.59 -27.00 27.80
CA PRO A 8 5.08 -25.96 28.69
C PRO A 8 4.78 -24.57 28.11
N SER A 9 4.07 -23.76 28.89
CA SER A 9 3.55 -22.42 28.52
C SER A 9 4.63 -21.40 28.10
N THR A 10 5.90 -21.76 28.24
CA THR A 10 7.06 -21.01 27.76
C THR A 10 7.22 -21.04 26.23
N LEU A 11 6.67 -22.03 25.51
CA LEU A 11 6.78 -22.09 24.03
C LEU A 11 6.01 -20.94 23.35
N HIS A 12 4.81 -20.61 23.83
CA HIS A 12 3.98 -19.56 23.25
C HIS A 12 4.57 -18.15 23.40
N LYS A 13 5.46 -17.92 24.38
CA LYS A 13 6.12 -16.61 24.55
C LYS A 13 7.18 -16.30 23.49
N LYS A 14 7.73 -17.31 22.78
CA LYS A 14 8.87 -17.12 21.86
C LYS A 14 8.53 -16.61 20.45
N HIS A 15 7.25 -16.53 20.07
CA HIS A 15 6.85 -16.20 18.70
C HIS A 15 5.94 -14.95 18.59
N ASN A 16 5.61 -14.31 19.71
CA ASN A 16 4.88 -13.04 19.68
C ASN A 16 5.84 -11.88 19.40
N LEU A 17 5.85 -11.41 18.15
CA LEU A 17 6.55 -10.19 17.69
C LEU A 17 6.36 -9.01 18.66
N GLY A 18 5.21 -8.90 19.33
CA GLY A 18 4.92 -7.82 20.26
C GLY A 18 5.70 -7.79 21.58
N ASN A 19 6.44 -8.84 21.92
CA ASN A 19 7.32 -8.81 23.09
C ASN A 19 8.78 -8.47 22.75
N LEU A 20 9.12 -8.38 21.45
CA LEU A 20 10.49 -8.17 21.01
C LEU A 20 10.89 -6.69 21.01
N HIS A 21 12.15 -6.45 21.30
CA HIS A 21 12.81 -5.16 21.11
C HIS A 21 13.22 -4.99 19.64
N PRO A 22 13.17 -3.76 19.05
CA PRO A 22 13.59 -3.54 17.66
C PRO A 22 15.02 -4.02 17.35
N MET A 23 15.90 -4.04 18.36
CA MET A 23 17.27 -4.52 18.22
C MET A 23 17.35 -6.05 18.02
N GLU A 24 16.56 -6.84 18.75
CA GLU A 24 16.51 -8.31 18.59
C GLU A 24 15.99 -8.71 17.20
N VAL A 25 15.01 -7.95 16.69
CA VAL A 25 14.51 -8.07 15.31
C VAL A 25 15.61 -7.71 14.31
N GLY A 26 16.39 -6.66 14.59
CA GLY A 26 17.54 -6.27 13.77
C GLY A 26 18.65 -7.31 13.72
N GLU A 27 19.07 -7.85 14.86
CA GLU A 27 20.05 -8.94 14.95
C GLU A 27 19.60 -10.21 14.23
N THR A 28 18.30 -10.52 14.28
CA THR A 28 17.72 -11.65 13.56
C THR A 28 17.81 -11.45 12.05
N LEU A 29 17.55 -10.23 11.56
CA LEU A 29 17.65 -9.88 10.14
C LEU A 29 19.10 -9.82 9.65
N LEU A 30 20.03 -9.24 10.42
CA LEU A 30 21.45 -9.10 10.06
C LEU A 30 22.15 -10.44 9.80
N LYS A 31 21.70 -11.53 10.44
CA LYS A 31 22.23 -12.88 10.21
C LYS A 31 22.04 -13.39 8.78
N ASN A 32 21.01 -12.90 8.09
CA ASN A 32 20.57 -13.39 6.78
C ASN A 32 20.51 -12.30 5.69
N SER A 33 20.44 -11.02 6.07
CA SER A 33 20.35 -9.86 5.17
C SER A 33 21.61 -8.99 5.34
N PRO A 34 22.59 -9.04 4.42
CA PRO A 34 23.90 -8.37 4.59
C PRO A 34 23.88 -6.87 4.24
N THR A 35 22.76 -6.19 4.50
CA THR A 35 22.49 -4.83 4.00
C THR A 35 21.98 -3.89 5.08
N ASP A 36 22.23 -2.59 4.93
CA ASP A 36 21.82 -1.59 5.91
C ASP A 36 20.30 -1.37 5.90
N PHE A 37 19.68 -1.57 7.07
CA PHE A 37 18.28 -1.29 7.31
C PHE A 37 18.05 -0.66 8.70
N ARG A 38 16.91 0.02 8.86
CA ARG A 38 16.43 0.55 10.14
C ARG A 38 15.17 -0.17 10.56
N VAL A 39 15.17 -0.76 11.76
CA VAL A 39 13.99 -1.39 12.37
C VAL A 39 13.31 -0.40 13.32
N LYS A 40 12.00 -0.20 13.16
CA LYS A 40 11.18 0.61 14.06
C LYS A 40 9.89 -0.13 14.42
N ARG A 41 9.59 -0.26 15.72
CA ARG A 41 8.28 -0.77 16.15
C ARG A 41 7.18 0.20 15.73
N ARG A 42 6.09 -0.32 15.16
CA ARG A 42 4.95 0.49 14.65
C ARG A 42 3.61 0.14 15.27
N GLY A 43 3.45 -1.06 15.82
CA GLY A 43 2.25 -1.43 16.57
C GLY A 43 2.53 -2.49 17.62
N ALA A 44 1.46 -3.06 18.15
CA ALA A 44 1.54 -4.18 19.09
C ALA A 44 2.33 -5.34 18.48
N ASN A 45 1.97 -5.81 17.27
CA ASN A 45 2.49 -7.06 16.70
C ASN A 45 3.29 -6.90 15.39
N PHE A 46 3.76 -5.69 15.05
CA PHE A 46 4.54 -5.49 13.82
C PHE A 46 5.60 -4.38 13.92
N PHE A 47 6.66 -4.58 13.12
CA PHE A 47 7.77 -3.65 12.93
C PHE A 47 7.77 -3.14 11.48
N GLN A 48 8.18 -1.89 11.30
CA GLN A 48 8.59 -1.38 10.00
C GLN A 48 10.09 -1.59 9.88
N ILE A 49 10.50 -2.31 8.84
CA ILE A 49 11.88 -2.34 8.34
C ILE A 49 11.98 -1.29 7.23
N THR A 50 13.06 -0.51 7.22
CA THR A 50 13.34 0.49 6.18
C THR A 50 14.73 0.24 5.63
N TYR A 51 14.80 -0.34 4.44
CA TYR A 51 16.04 -0.51 3.66
C TYR A 51 16.43 0.80 2.98
N PHE A 52 17.72 0.95 2.66
CA PHE A 52 18.21 2.10 1.89
C PHE A 52 17.76 2.06 0.42
N ASN A 53 17.61 0.86 -0.16
CA ASN A 53 17.15 0.67 -1.53
C ASN A 53 16.03 -0.39 -1.63
N PHE A 54 15.32 -0.42 -2.76
CA PHE A 54 14.19 -1.32 -2.99
C PHE A 54 14.60 -2.76 -3.33
N LYS A 55 15.80 -2.99 -3.85
CA LYS A 55 16.30 -4.32 -4.22
C LYS A 55 16.48 -5.18 -2.96
N ASP A 56 17.09 -4.62 -1.92
CA ASP A 56 17.28 -5.30 -0.63
C ASP A 56 15.93 -5.64 0.02
N ALA A 57 14.96 -4.72 -0.07
CA ALA A 57 13.61 -4.96 0.42
C ALA A 57 12.92 -6.10 -0.34
N ASN A 58 13.08 -6.17 -1.67
CA ASN A 58 12.56 -7.28 -2.48
C ASN A 58 13.26 -8.61 -2.17
N GLN A 59 14.59 -8.61 -1.97
CA GLN A 59 15.33 -9.80 -1.56
C GLN A 59 14.82 -10.39 -0.25
N LEU A 60 14.47 -9.53 0.74
CA LEU A 60 13.83 -10.00 1.97
C LEU A 60 12.48 -10.67 1.68
N ILE A 61 11.66 -10.13 0.77
CA ILE A 61 10.36 -10.73 0.41
C ILE A 61 10.54 -12.05 -0.33
N GLU A 62 11.47 -12.13 -1.28
CA GLU A 62 11.76 -13.34 -2.05
C GLU A 62 12.29 -14.47 -1.16
N ASN A 63 13.16 -14.13 -0.20
CA ASN A 63 13.83 -15.10 0.68
C ASN A 63 13.20 -15.22 2.08
N HIS A 64 12.04 -14.62 2.34
CA HIS A 64 11.49 -14.48 3.70
C HIS A 64 11.37 -15.80 4.47
N ARG A 65 11.06 -16.91 3.78
CA ARG A 65 10.92 -18.25 4.38
C ARG A 65 12.23 -18.81 4.92
N SER A 66 13.36 -18.38 4.35
CA SER A 66 14.71 -18.81 4.75
C SER A 66 15.37 -17.81 5.70
N TRP A 67 15.00 -16.53 5.59
CA TRP A 67 15.66 -15.44 6.33
C TRP A 67 14.94 -15.04 7.63
N LEU A 68 13.64 -15.33 7.76
CA LEU A 68 12.84 -15.00 8.94
C LEU A 68 12.55 -16.24 9.80
N PRO A 69 12.37 -16.06 11.14
CA PRO A 69 11.86 -17.13 12.00
C PRO A 69 10.50 -17.66 11.56
N SER A 70 10.23 -18.93 11.90
CA SER A 70 8.94 -19.56 11.62
C SER A 70 7.77 -18.75 12.20
N GLY A 71 6.72 -18.58 11.39
CA GLY A 71 5.54 -17.78 11.73
C GLY A 71 5.68 -16.27 11.48
N TRP A 72 6.86 -15.76 11.12
CA TRP A 72 7.01 -14.36 10.71
C TRP A 72 6.70 -14.20 9.22
N GLN A 73 6.07 -13.09 8.86
CA GLN A 73 5.77 -12.74 7.48
C GLN A 73 6.24 -11.31 7.19
N ALA A 74 6.89 -11.12 6.04
CA ALA A 74 7.23 -9.81 5.51
C ALA A 74 6.37 -9.53 4.27
N TYR A 75 5.98 -8.28 4.11
CA TYR A 75 5.31 -7.77 2.91
C TYR A 75 5.71 -6.30 2.71
N ILE A 76 5.70 -5.84 1.46
CA ILE A 76 5.84 -4.42 1.13
C ILE A 76 4.43 -3.82 1.12
N PRO A 77 4.09 -2.82 1.96
CA PRO A 77 2.78 -2.21 1.93
C PRO A 77 2.51 -1.49 0.61
N ASN A 78 1.43 -1.85 -0.09
CA ASN A 78 1.07 -1.26 -1.39
C ASN A 78 0.99 0.27 -1.36
N SER A 79 0.63 0.88 -0.22
CA SER A 79 0.59 2.33 0.00
C SER A 79 1.93 3.06 -0.13
N LYS A 80 3.05 2.33 -0.23
CA LYS A 80 4.38 2.88 -0.57
C LYS A 80 4.70 2.82 -2.08
N VAL A 81 3.93 2.08 -2.86
CA VAL A 81 4.15 1.83 -4.29
C VAL A 81 3.13 2.57 -5.14
N SER A 82 1.87 2.61 -4.70
CA SER A 82 0.81 3.41 -5.30
C SER A 82 -0.15 3.97 -4.26
N ARG A 83 -0.79 5.09 -4.59
CA ARG A 83 -1.94 5.62 -3.84
C ARG A 83 -3.17 5.68 -4.74
N MET A 84 -4.32 5.36 -4.15
CA MET A 84 -5.62 5.61 -4.75
C MET A 84 -6.14 6.96 -4.27
N VAL A 85 -6.54 7.82 -5.21
CA VAL A 85 -7.11 9.15 -4.95
C VAL A 85 -8.48 9.25 -5.60
N ILE A 86 -9.43 9.91 -4.93
CA ILE A 86 -10.78 10.15 -5.47
C ILE A 86 -10.91 11.62 -5.90
N GLY A 87 -11.01 11.86 -7.20
CA GLY A 87 -11.35 13.18 -7.74
C GLY A 87 -12.87 13.34 -7.89
N LYS A 88 -13.37 14.55 -7.63
CA LYS A 88 -14.80 14.93 -7.75
C LYS A 88 -14.93 16.19 -8.61
N GLY A 89 -16.09 16.39 -9.22
CA GLY A 89 -16.38 17.55 -10.08
C GLY A 89 -15.84 17.42 -11.51
N ILE A 90 -15.39 16.22 -11.90
CA ILE A 90 -14.93 15.92 -13.25
C ILE A 90 -16.15 15.88 -14.16
N LYS A 91 -16.11 16.45 -15.37
CA LYS A 91 -17.26 16.35 -16.26
C LYS A 91 -17.50 14.90 -16.71
N GLU A 92 -18.77 14.53 -16.89
CA GLU A 92 -19.19 13.17 -17.26
C GLU A 92 -18.84 12.80 -18.71
N ASP A 93 -18.66 13.79 -19.58
CA ASP A 93 -18.29 13.68 -21.00
C ASP A 93 -16.78 13.67 -21.28
N TRP A 94 -15.94 13.77 -20.24
CA TRP A 94 -14.48 13.77 -20.41
C TRP A 94 -13.93 12.35 -20.56
N ASP A 95 -13.25 12.13 -21.69
CA ASP A 95 -12.42 10.96 -21.95
C ASP A 95 -11.14 10.93 -21.12
N GLU A 96 -10.51 9.75 -21.11
CA GLU A 96 -9.32 9.47 -20.32
C GLU A 96 -8.14 10.40 -20.65
N GLN A 97 -7.95 10.74 -21.93
CA GLN A 97 -6.81 11.54 -22.40
C GLN A 97 -6.90 12.99 -21.91
N LYS A 98 -8.09 13.61 -22.01
CA LYS A 98 -8.35 14.96 -21.48
C LYS A 98 -8.14 15.05 -19.97
N ILE A 99 -8.50 13.99 -19.24
CA ILE A 99 -8.34 13.95 -17.79
C ILE A 99 -6.86 13.86 -17.41
N ARG A 100 -6.09 12.97 -18.05
CA ARG A 100 -4.63 12.85 -17.83
C ARG A 100 -3.91 14.18 -18.07
N ALA A 101 -4.20 14.85 -19.20
CA ALA A 101 -3.61 16.14 -19.54
C ALA A 101 -3.96 17.29 -18.56
N GLY A 102 -5.04 17.15 -17.77
CA GLY A 102 -5.48 18.12 -16.78
C GLY A 102 -5.07 17.82 -15.33
N ILE A 103 -4.40 16.69 -15.07
CA ILE A 103 -3.98 16.30 -13.72
C ILE A 103 -2.53 16.70 -13.47
N GLN A 104 -2.36 17.61 -12.51
CA GLN A 104 -1.06 18.06 -12.02
C GLN A 104 -1.10 18.17 -10.49
N TRP A 105 0.06 18.02 -9.86
CA TRP A 105 0.28 18.34 -8.45
C TRP A 105 1.49 19.26 -8.34
N GLU A 106 1.32 20.45 -7.76
CA GLU A 106 2.42 21.41 -7.53
C GLU A 106 3.28 21.71 -8.78
N GLY A 107 2.67 21.65 -9.98
CA GLY A 107 3.34 21.83 -11.28
C GLY A 107 4.05 20.59 -11.83
N GLN A 108 4.02 19.46 -11.12
CA GLN A 108 4.53 18.17 -11.58
C GLN A 108 3.42 17.32 -12.22
N GLU A 109 3.79 16.58 -13.25
CA GLU A 109 2.95 15.55 -13.86
C GLU A 109 2.94 14.29 -12.98
N LEU A 110 1.77 13.66 -12.82
CA LEU A 110 1.60 12.48 -11.99
C LEU A 110 1.54 11.21 -12.84
N GLU A 111 2.37 10.19 -12.53
CA GLU A 111 2.32 8.88 -13.20
C GLU A 111 1.07 8.08 -12.77
N ILE A 112 -0.05 8.36 -13.41
CA ILE A 112 -1.33 7.67 -13.20
C ILE A 112 -1.30 6.32 -13.91
N THR A 113 -1.32 5.22 -13.15
CA THR A 113 -1.29 3.86 -13.69
C THR A 113 -2.67 3.32 -14.06
N GLU A 114 -3.73 3.81 -13.41
CA GLU A 114 -5.12 3.36 -13.61
C GLU A 114 -6.09 4.51 -13.39
N MET A 115 -7.16 4.59 -14.18
CA MET A 115 -8.28 5.50 -13.93
C MET A 115 -9.61 4.76 -14.09
N GLU A 116 -10.48 4.89 -13.11
CA GLU A 116 -11.81 4.27 -13.11
C GLU A 116 -12.87 5.35 -12.84
N ARG A 117 -13.87 5.45 -13.72
CA ARG A 117 -14.99 6.37 -13.51
C ARG A 117 -16.12 5.68 -12.77
N PHE A 118 -16.55 6.28 -11.66
CA PHE A 118 -17.69 5.76 -10.92
C PHE A 118 -18.98 5.95 -11.72
N VAL A 119 -19.78 4.90 -11.80
CA VAL A 119 -21.09 4.90 -12.45
C VAL A 119 -22.20 4.80 -11.40
N ARG A 120 -23.36 5.40 -11.67
CA ARG A 120 -24.56 5.29 -10.84
C ARG A 120 -25.70 4.66 -11.62
N LYS A 121 -26.57 3.91 -10.93
CA LYS A 121 -27.84 3.45 -11.51
C LYS A 121 -28.79 4.63 -11.65
N LYS A 122 -29.32 4.85 -12.85
CA LYS A 122 -30.40 5.79 -13.16
C LYS A 122 -31.62 4.99 -13.61
N LYS A 123 -32.78 5.24 -13.03
CA LYS A 123 -34.03 4.60 -13.48
C LYS A 123 -34.43 5.18 -14.83
N THR A 124 -34.78 4.31 -15.78
CA THR A 124 -35.31 4.63 -17.11
C THR A 124 -36.73 4.07 -17.23
N GLN A 125 -37.43 4.36 -18.33
CA GLN A 125 -38.74 3.76 -18.59
C GLN A 125 -38.66 2.23 -18.78
N GLU A 126 -37.53 1.74 -19.28
CA GLU A 126 -37.26 0.32 -19.57
C GLU A 126 -36.56 -0.43 -18.42
N GLY A 127 -36.26 0.25 -17.30
CA GLY A 127 -35.59 -0.36 -16.14
C GLY A 127 -34.53 0.55 -15.52
N PHE A 128 -33.25 0.15 -15.62
CA PHE A 128 -32.13 0.92 -15.10
C PHE A 128 -30.98 0.97 -16.11
N SER A 129 -30.39 2.16 -16.29
CA SER A 129 -29.12 2.33 -16.98
C SER A 129 -28.00 2.69 -15.99
N LEU A 130 -26.76 2.33 -16.32
CA LEU A 130 -25.58 2.86 -15.64
C LEU A 130 -25.18 4.16 -16.36
N VAL A 131 -25.19 5.27 -15.63
CA VAL A 131 -24.69 6.55 -16.14
C VAL A 131 -23.38 6.92 -15.45
N PRO A 132 -22.42 7.51 -16.18
CA PRO A 132 -21.22 8.09 -15.59
C PRO A 132 -21.55 9.06 -14.45
N THR A 133 -20.60 9.24 -13.54
CA THR A 133 -20.65 10.33 -12.54
C THR A 133 -19.44 11.25 -12.70
N GLY A 134 -19.53 12.43 -12.12
CA GLY A 134 -18.38 13.32 -11.96
C GLY A 134 -17.39 12.93 -10.86
N THR A 135 -17.34 11.65 -10.47
CA THR A 135 -16.37 11.09 -9.52
C THR A 135 -15.52 10.02 -10.20
N MET A 136 -14.21 10.05 -9.95
CA MET A 136 -13.27 9.06 -10.49
C MET A 136 -12.24 8.64 -9.45
N LYS A 137 -11.82 7.38 -9.54
CA LYS A 137 -10.68 6.80 -8.81
C LYS A 137 -9.45 6.87 -9.72
N PHE A 138 -8.34 7.34 -9.16
CA PHE A 138 -7.03 7.40 -9.79
C PHE A 138 -6.07 6.53 -8.99
N THR A 139 -5.44 5.54 -9.62
CA THR A 139 -4.29 4.85 -9.04
C THR A 139 -3.04 5.52 -9.59
N ILE A 140 -2.19 6.03 -8.70
CA ILE A 140 -1.02 6.82 -9.05
C ILE A 140 0.20 6.25 -8.34
N LYS A 141 1.35 6.21 -9.03
CA LYS A 141 2.56 5.51 -8.58
C LYS A 141 3.52 6.43 -7.81
N GLY A 142 4.04 5.94 -6.69
CA GLY A 142 5.01 6.62 -5.83
C GLY A 142 4.55 6.80 -4.37
N SER A 143 5.40 7.42 -3.55
CA SER A 143 5.26 7.45 -2.08
C SER A 143 4.83 8.81 -1.49
N GLU A 144 5.25 9.93 -2.09
CA GLU A 144 4.93 11.30 -1.68
C GLU A 144 3.79 11.82 -2.56
N PHE A 145 2.64 12.19 -1.99
CA PHE A 145 1.40 12.20 -2.76
C PHE A 145 0.23 13.08 -2.30
N PRO A 146 -0.65 13.49 -3.25
CA PRO A 146 -2.07 13.12 -3.28
C PRO A 146 -3.01 13.37 -2.09
N ASP A 147 -2.69 14.26 -1.15
CA ASP A 147 -3.58 14.50 0.00
C ASP A 147 -4.91 15.19 -0.41
N LYS A 148 -4.87 16.07 -1.44
CA LYS A 148 -6.02 16.50 -2.23
C LYS A 148 -5.64 16.62 -3.70
N LEU A 149 -6.47 16.10 -4.60
CA LEU A 149 -6.36 16.31 -6.05
C LEU A 149 -7.36 17.40 -6.48
N ILE A 150 -6.85 18.47 -7.11
CA ILE A 150 -7.66 19.57 -7.64
C ILE A 150 -7.62 19.51 -9.17
N ILE A 151 -8.79 19.36 -9.79
CA ILE A 151 -8.93 19.29 -11.25
C ILE A 151 -9.60 20.60 -11.69
N TYR A 152 -8.95 21.33 -12.60
CA TYR A 152 -9.43 22.63 -13.08
C TYR A 152 -9.38 22.72 -14.61
N LYS A 153 -10.16 23.66 -15.17
CA LYS A 153 -10.17 23.93 -16.61
C LYS A 153 -8.97 24.83 -16.94
N ASN A 154 -7.99 24.31 -17.67
CA ASN A 154 -6.96 25.15 -18.27
C ASN A 154 -7.59 26.04 -19.36
N ILE A 155 -7.36 27.35 -19.27
CA ILE A 155 -7.74 28.32 -20.32
C ILE A 155 -6.43 28.79 -20.93
N ILE A 156 -5.99 28.11 -21.98
CA ILE A 156 -4.89 28.58 -22.82
C ILE A 156 -5.41 29.81 -23.57
N LYS A 157 -4.66 30.92 -23.48
CA LYS A 157 -4.91 32.16 -24.23
C LYS A 157 -4.18 32.13 -25.57
#